data_AF-A0A3C1B8U8-F1
#
_entry.id   AF-A0A3C1B8U8-F1
#
_cell.length_a   1.000
_cell.length_b   1.000
_cell.length_c   1.000
_cell.angle_alpha   90.00
_cell.angle_beta   90.00
_cell.angle_gamma   90.00
#
_symmetry.space_group_name_H-M   'P 1'
#
loop_
_entity.id
_entity.type
_entity.pdbx_description
1 polymer ?
#
loop_
_entity_poly.entity_id
_entity_poly.type
_entity_poly.pdbx_seq_one_letter_code
_entity_poly.pdbx_strand_id
1 'polypeptide(L)' 'TGRRFPMEPTVLEPLLERHGISVCGGWFSGLLLSGEIEAEKDRIAPQLELFKAMGAPCIVYGETAGTIQG' A
#
# COMPACT_ATOMS: atom_id res chain seq x y z
N THR A 1 11.23 7.69 -0.95
CA THR A 1 10.09 7.68 0.00
C THR A 1 8.79 7.89 -0.77
N GLY A 2 7.93 6.86 -0.83
CA GLY A 2 6.78 6.77 -1.75
C GLY A 2 5.44 7.32 -1.22
N ARG A 3 5.43 8.16 -0.19
CA ARG A 3 4.18 8.70 0.40
C ARG A 3 3.97 10.16 -0.01
N ARG A 4 3.67 10.38 -1.29
CA ARG A 4 3.38 11.73 -1.83
C ARG A 4 1.90 12.12 -1.72
N PHE A 5 1.04 11.16 -1.41
CA PHE A 5 -0.41 11.35 -1.29
C PHE A 5 -0.87 11.15 0.16
N PRO A 6 -1.97 11.79 0.58
CA PRO A 6 -2.64 11.49 1.84
C PRO A 6 -2.97 10.01 1.96
N MET A 7 -2.89 9.47 3.18
CA MET A 7 -3.19 8.05 3.46
C MET A 7 -4.55 7.85 4.14
N GLU A 8 -5.22 8.92 4.57
CA GLU A 8 -6.61 8.87 5.03
C GLU A 8 -7.56 8.83 3.83
N PRO A 9 -8.42 7.79 3.69
CA PRO A 9 -9.38 7.70 2.59
C PRO A 9 -10.29 8.92 2.50
N THR A 10 -10.74 9.44 3.64
CA THR A 10 -11.62 10.62 3.73
C THR A 10 -11.01 11.90 3.16
N VAL A 11 -9.68 11.96 3.03
CA VAL A 11 -8.96 13.08 2.41
C VAL A 11 -8.58 12.74 0.97
N LEU A 12 -8.17 11.49 0.71
CA LEU A 12 -7.67 11.06 -0.59
C LEU A 12 -8.79 10.90 -1.62
N GLU A 13 -9.92 10.30 -1.26
CA GLU A 13 -11.07 10.07 -2.15
C GLU A 13 -11.58 11.34 -2.83
N PRO A 14 -12.00 12.40 -2.10
CA PRO A 14 -12.49 13.61 -2.75
C PRO A 14 -11.40 14.35 -3.54
N LEU A 15 -10.11 14.16 -3.22
CA LEU A 15 -9.01 14.72 -3.98
C LEU A 15 -8.88 14.03 -5.34
N LEU A 16 -8.91 12.70 -5.37
CA LEU A 16 -8.79 11.93 -6.62
C LEU A 16 -10.03 12.10 -7.50
N GLU A 17 -11.23 12.13 -6.92
CA GLU A 17 -12.49 12.35 -7.64
C GLU A 17 -12.51 13.69 -8.39
N ARG A 18 -11.98 14.78 -7.78
CA ARG A 18 -11.85 16.09 -8.44
C ARG A 18 -11.03 16.05 -9.73
N HIS A 19 -10.15 15.07 -9.86
CA HIS A 19 -9.30 14.87 -11.02
C HIS A 19 -9.74 13.68 -11.89
N GLY A 20 -10.83 12.99 -11.55
CA GLY A 20 -11.29 11.79 -12.25
C GLY A 20 -10.30 10.62 -12.17
N ILE A 21 -9.52 10.54 -11.10
CA ILE A 21 -8.49 9.51 -10.88
C ILE A 21 -9.01 8.51 -9.84
N SER A 22 -8.56 7.26 -9.92
CA SER A 22 -8.79 6.24 -8.90
C SER A 22 -7.47 5.57 -8.49
N VAL A 23 -7.48 4.89 -7.34
CA VAL A 23 -6.34 4.10 -6.89
C VAL A 23 -6.36 2.76 -7.62
N CYS A 24 -5.37 2.49 -8.46
CA CYS A 24 -5.25 1.22 -9.18
C CYS A 24 -4.61 0.09 -8.37
N GLY A 25 -4.02 0.41 -7.22
CA GLY A 25 -3.29 -0.51 -6.36
C GLY A 25 -1.96 0.09 -5.91
N GLY A 26 -1.04 -0.76 -5.48
CA GLY A 26 0.31 -0.31 -5.14
C GLY A 26 1.22 -1.41 -4.63
N TRP A 27 2.50 -1.04 -4.50
CA TRP A 27 3.57 -1.92 -4.09
C TRP A 27 3.70 -1.99 -2.57
N PHE A 28 3.97 -3.19 -2.04
CA PHE A 28 4.38 -3.41 -0.67
C PHE A 28 5.69 -4.22 -0.65
N SER A 29 6.72 -3.63 -0.04
CA SER A 29 8.03 -4.29 0.14
C SER A 29 7.97 -5.28 1.29
N GLY A 30 7.92 -6.55 0.93
CA GLY A 30 7.89 -7.67 1.85
C GLY A 30 9.23 -7.93 2.52
N LEU A 31 9.18 -8.48 3.74
CA LEU A 31 10.34 -8.88 4.54
C LEU A 31 10.16 -10.26 5.20
N LEU A 32 9.23 -11.08 4.70
CA LEU A 32 8.80 -12.33 5.32
C LEU A 32 9.95 -13.34 5.44
N LEU A 33 10.90 -13.37 4.49
CA LEU A 33 12.06 -14.27 4.57
C LEU A 33 13.00 -13.98 5.75
N SER A 34 12.96 -12.76 6.29
CA SER A 34 13.83 -12.32 7.40
C SER A 34 13.06 -11.95 8.68
N GLY A 35 11.75 -12.09 8.67
CA GLY A 35 10.86 -11.63 9.74
C GLY A 35 9.75 -12.62 10.06
N GLU A 36 8.88 -12.22 10.98
CA GLU A 36 7.74 -13.02 11.42
C GLU A 36 6.49 -12.73 10.60
N ILE A 37 5.70 -13.75 10.32
CA ILE A 37 4.45 -13.63 9.55
C ILE A 37 3.46 -12.66 10.18
N GLU A 38 3.36 -12.62 11.51
CA GLU A 38 2.44 -11.70 12.20
C GLU A 38 2.90 -10.24 12.07
N ALA A 39 4.20 -9.97 12.20
CA ALA A 39 4.75 -8.63 11.98
C ALA A 39 4.53 -8.15 10.54
N GLU A 40 4.58 -9.08 9.58
CA GLU A 40 4.34 -8.76 8.18
C GLU A 40 2.87 -8.42 7.90
N LYS A 41 1.93 -9.16 8.51
CA LYS A 41 0.49 -8.85 8.45
C LYS A 41 0.20 -7.47 9.03
N ASP A 42 0.78 -7.14 10.18
CA ASP A 42 0.61 -5.82 10.81
C ASP A 42 1.14 -4.69 9.93
N ARG A 43 2.26 -4.90 9.24
CA ARG A 43 2.85 -3.92 8.32
C ARG A 43 2.01 -3.67 7.08
N ILE A 44 1.44 -4.71 6.48
CA ILE A 44 0.65 -4.59 5.24
C ILE A 44 -0.79 -4.12 5.50
N ALA A 45 -1.34 -4.37 6.69
CA ALA A 45 -2.73 -4.09 7.03
C ALA A 45 -3.19 -2.64 6.74
N PRO A 46 -2.46 -1.57 7.14
CA PRO A 46 -2.90 -0.20 6.87
C PRO A 46 -3.06 0.12 5.38
N GLN A 47 -2.19 -0.44 4.53
CA GLN A 47 -2.27 -0.25 3.09
C GLN A 47 -3.45 -1.01 2.47
N LEU A 48 -3.73 -2.22 2.96
CA LEU A 48 -4.91 -2.98 2.56
C LEU A 48 -6.21 -2.28 2.95
N GLU A 49 -6.29 -1.72 4.15
CA GLU A 49 -7.47 -0.98 4.59
C GLU A 49 -7.70 0.27 3.75
N LEU A 50 -6.65 1.04 3.43
CA LEU A 50 -6.74 2.14 2.46
C LEU A 50 -7.23 1.64 1.09
N PHE A 51 -6.68 0.55 0.57
CA PHE A 51 -7.03 0.04 -0.75
C PHE A 51 -8.47 -0.44 -0.82
N LYS A 52 -8.96 -1.12 0.22
CA LYS A 52 -10.38 -1.48 0.34
C LYS A 52 -11.27 -0.25 0.35
N ALA A 53 -10.93 0.76 1.17
CA ALA A 53 -11.71 2.00 1.27
C ALA A 53 -11.74 2.77 -0.07
N MET A 54 -10.64 2.74 -0.82
CA MET A 54 -10.50 3.45 -2.10
C MET A 54 -10.92 2.62 -3.33
N GLY A 55 -11.45 1.40 -3.12
CA GLY A 55 -11.86 0.51 -4.21
C GLY A 55 -10.72 0.01 -5.11
N ALA A 56 -9.48 -0.02 -4.60
CA ALA A 56 -8.33 -0.47 -5.38
C ALA A 56 -8.37 -2.00 -5.59
N PRO A 57 -8.13 -2.48 -6.82
CA PRO A 57 -8.36 -3.88 -7.18
C PRO A 57 -7.25 -4.84 -6.71
N CYS A 58 -6.04 -4.36 -6.44
CA CYS A 58 -4.91 -5.23 -6.14
C CYS A 58 -3.83 -4.58 -5.28
N ILE A 59 -3.00 -5.43 -4.69
CA ILE A 59 -1.74 -5.08 -4.06
C ILE A 59 -0.63 -5.93 -4.69
N VAL A 60 0.52 -5.32 -4.93
CA VAL A 60 1.70 -6.03 -5.41
C VAL A 60 2.62 -6.25 -4.21
N TYR A 61 2.60 -7.46 -3.68
CA TYR A 61 3.57 -7.88 -2.68
C TYR A 61 4.86 -8.33 -3.36
N GLY A 62 5.96 -7.64 -3.07
CA GLY A 62 7.28 -8.07 -3.52
C GLY A 62 8.18 -8.35 -2.34
N GLU A 63 8.60 -9.60 -2.17
CA GLU A 63 9.63 -9.94 -1.17
C GLU A 63 10.94 -9.24 -1.51
N THR A 64 11.51 -8.53 -0.53
CA THR A 64 12.72 -7.70 -0.70
C THR A 64 13.82 -8.00 0.32
N ALA A 65 13.61 -8.91 1.26
CA ALA A 65 14.62 -9.33 2.21
C ALA A 65 15.89 -9.81 1.48
N GLY A 66 17.04 -9.24 1.86
CA GLY A 66 18.34 -9.58 1.27
C GLY A 66 18.57 -9.07 -0.16
N THR A 67 17.70 -8.20 -0.68
CA THR A 67 17.83 -7.63 -2.03
C THR A 67 18.30 -6.17 -2.00
N ILE A 68 18.84 -5.68 -3.12
CA ILE A 68 19.18 -4.26 -3.31
C ILE A 68 18.01 -3.59 -4.05
N GLN A 69 17.44 -2.53 -3.43
CA GLN A 69 16.31 -1.76 -3.95
C GLN A 69 16.75 -0.31 -4.24
N GLY A 70 16.37 0.24 -5.39
CA GLY A 70 16.76 1.57 -5.87
C GLY A 70 15.63 2.58 -5.83
#